data_AF-A0A7K9ACI3-F1
#
_entry.id   AF-A0A7K9ACI3-F1
#
_cell.length_a   1.000
_cell.length_b   1.000
_cell.length_c   1.000
_cell.angle_alpha   90.00
_cell.angle_beta   90.00
_cell.angle_gamma   90.00
#
_symmetry.space_group_name_H-M   'P 1'
#
loop_
_entity.id
_entity.type
_entity.pdbx_description
1 polymer ?
#
loop_
_entity_poly.entity_id
_entity_poly.type
_entity_poly.pdbx_seq_one_letter_code
_entity_poly.pdbx_strand_id
1 'polypeptide(L)'
;GEEEEEYGDGGPESALEKSPFQLTAADVYDISAALGRDLLQLRAGPELPAARARLQFRIVRVLEMLEALVSESSVAEEQLRRERDSLRGELERLRAAAAPSSAPQLSLGPDKMVIDLTDPNRPRFTLQELRDVLQERNQLKAQLLVVQEELQCYKRGIISQRKDQSEELEKETSGNSAGSSKDSEEKTIIKRLFSFKHGK
;
A
#
# COMPACT_ATOMS: atom_id res chain seq x y z
N GLY A 1 2.23 -23.48 38.33
CA GLY A 1 2.10 -23.98 36.95
C GLY A 1 3.05 -23.14 36.15
N GLU A 2 4.22 -23.70 35.89
CA GLU A 2 5.22 -23.09 35.03
C GLU A 2 4.71 -23.24 33.61
N GLU A 3 4.43 -22.13 32.95
CA GLU A 3 4.13 -22.09 31.53
C GLU A 3 5.48 -22.19 30.81
N GLU A 4 5.90 -23.42 30.53
CA GLU A 4 6.95 -23.70 29.55
C GLU A 4 6.41 -23.34 28.17
N GLU A 5 6.69 -22.12 27.72
CA GLU A 5 6.58 -21.77 26.31
C GLU A 5 7.66 -22.55 25.55
N GLU A 6 7.22 -23.64 24.92
CA GLU A 6 7.96 -24.45 23.97
C GLU A 6 8.31 -23.59 22.74
N TYR A 7 9.38 -22.79 22.84
CA TYR A 7 10.06 -22.29 21.66
C TYR A 7 10.70 -23.51 20.99
N GLY A 8 10.19 -23.86 19.80
CA GLY A 8 10.85 -24.75 18.86
C GLY A 8 12.18 -24.14 18.38
N ASP A 9 13.14 -24.04 19.29
CA ASP A 9 14.51 -23.62 19.05
C ASP A 9 15.28 -24.85 18.54
N GLY A 10 15.04 -25.18 17.28
CA GLY A 10 16.05 -25.92 16.54
C GLY A 10 17.28 -25.02 16.52
N GLY A 11 18.26 -25.31 17.39
CA GLY A 11 19.43 -24.44 17.60
C GLY A 11 20.15 -24.05 16.31
N PRO A 12 21.19 -23.20 16.36
CA PRO A 12 21.78 -22.52 15.20
C PRO A 12 22.33 -23.43 14.08
N GLU A 13 22.34 -24.74 14.30
CA GLU A 13 22.70 -25.78 13.34
C GLU A 13 21.51 -26.21 12.45
N SER A 14 20.27 -25.98 12.89
CA SER A 14 19.03 -26.28 12.13
C SER A 14 18.90 -25.46 10.84
N ALA A 15 19.49 -24.25 10.83
CA ALA A 15 19.50 -23.37 9.68
C ALA A 15 20.22 -23.99 8.46
N LEU A 16 21.21 -24.87 8.68
CA LEU A 16 21.94 -25.56 7.61
C LEU A 16 21.13 -26.68 6.93
N GLU A 17 20.10 -27.19 7.61
CA GLU A 17 19.22 -28.25 7.11
C GLU A 17 18.11 -27.71 6.20
N LYS A 18 17.85 -26.39 6.28
CA LYS A 18 16.82 -25.72 5.49
C LYS A 18 17.15 -25.75 3.99
N SER A 19 16.11 -25.60 3.19
CA SER A 19 16.25 -25.38 1.74
C SER A 19 16.85 -23.99 1.47
N PRO A 20 17.80 -23.85 0.52
CA PRO A 20 18.38 -22.55 0.17
C PRO A 20 17.33 -21.50 -0.19
N PHE A 21 16.24 -21.92 -0.84
CA PHE A 21 15.15 -21.05 -1.31
C PHE A 21 14.19 -20.60 -0.20
N GLN A 22 14.35 -21.13 1.02
CA GLN A 22 13.54 -20.80 2.19
C GLN A 22 14.36 -20.12 3.29
N LEU A 23 15.62 -19.80 3.02
CA LEU A 23 16.48 -19.12 3.98
C LEU A 23 16.02 -17.68 4.22
N THR A 24 16.00 -17.30 5.49
CA THR A 24 15.81 -15.93 5.94
C THR A 24 17.14 -15.31 6.34
N ALA A 25 17.17 -13.98 6.53
CA ALA A 25 18.36 -13.31 7.05
C ALA A 25 18.78 -13.82 8.44
N ALA A 26 17.80 -14.19 9.29
CA ALA A 26 18.07 -14.79 10.60
C ALA A 26 18.85 -16.10 10.47
N ASP A 27 18.46 -16.96 9.54
CA ASP A 27 19.15 -18.23 9.27
C ASP A 27 20.60 -18.02 8.85
N VAL A 28 20.86 -17.00 8.02
CA VAL A 28 22.22 -16.64 7.61
C VAL A 28 23.05 -16.19 8.82
N TYR A 29 22.46 -15.44 9.75
CA TYR A 29 23.15 -15.03 10.97
C TYR A 29 23.45 -16.22 11.88
N ASP A 30 22.52 -17.15 12.04
CA ASP A 30 22.71 -18.37 12.84
C ASP A 30 23.83 -19.26 12.27
N ILE A 31 23.82 -19.46 10.94
CA ILE A 31 24.90 -20.15 10.22
C ILE A 31 26.23 -19.43 10.45
N SER A 32 26.25 -18.10 10.34
CA SER A 32 27.47 -17.29 10.52
C SER A 32 28.02 -17.39 11.95
N ALA A 33 27.13 -17.44 12.95
CA ALA A 33 27.50 -17.59 14.34
C ALA A 33 28.04 -18.99 14.63
N ALA A 34 27.44 -20.02 14.05
CA ALA A 34 27.91 -21.40 14.15
C ALA A 34 29.30 -21.58 13.51
N LEU A 35 29.51 -21.03 12.31
CA LEU A 35 30.81 -21.01 11.64
C LEU A 35 31.86 -20.23 12.45
N GLY A 36 31.49 -19.07 13.02
CA GLY A 36 32.38 -18.27 13.85
C GLY A 36 32.87 -19.02 15.09
N ARG A 37 31.98 -19.79 15.75
CA ARG A 37 32.36 -20.65 16.88
C ARG A 37 33.35 -21.75 16.47
N ASP A 38 33.09 -22.43 15.36
CA ASP A 38 33.98 -23.48 14.86
C ASP A 38 35.35 -22.94 14.46
N LEU A 39 35.39 -21.76 13.83
CA LEU A 39 36.65 -21.06 13.48
C LEU A 39 37.46 -20.68 14.73
N LEU A 40 36.80 -20.25 15.80
CA LEU A 40 37.46 -19.99 17.08
C LEU A 40 37.98 -21.28 17.73
N GLN A 41 37.24 -22.38 17.60
CA GLN A 41 37.68 -23.71 18.07
C GLN A 41 38.88 -24.24 17.29
N LEU A 42 39.12 -23.83 16.04
CA LEU A 42 40.36 -24.16 15.34
C LEU A 42 41.59 -23.47 15.92
N ARG A 43 41.40 -22.35 16.62
CA ARG A 43 42.47 -21.63 17.32
C ARG A 43 42.74 -22.20 18.71
N ALA A 44 41.73 -22.80 19.34
CA ALA A 44 41.85 -23.48 20.61
C ALA A 44 42.28 -24.95 20.37
N GLY A 45 43.21 -25.48 21.16
CA GLY A 45 43.76 -26.83 20.94
C GLY A 45 42.78 -28.00 21.26
N PRO A 46 43.35 -29.09 21.77
CA PRO A 46 43.08 -30.55 21.56
C PRO A 46 42.03 -31.10 20.57
N GLU A 47 40.93 -30.42 20.26
CA GLU A 47 39.80 -30.93 19.44
C GLU A 47 39.93 -30.64 17.93
N LEU A 48 41.14 -30.29 17.48
CA LEU A 48 41.41 -29.70 16.17
C LEU A 48 40.90 -30.54 14.97
N PRO A 49 41.06 -31.88 14.94
CA PRO A 49 40.58 -32.69 13.82
C PRO A 49 39.04 -32.71 13.72
N ALA A 50 38.35 -32.82 14.85
CA ALA A 50 36.89 -32.89 14.89
C ALA A 50 36.25 -31.53 14.56
N ALA A 51 36.79 -30.43 15.11
CA ALA A 51 36.37 -29.09 14.77
C ALA A 51 36.60 -28.76 13.29
N ARG A 52 37.74 -29.19 12.72
CA ARG A 52 38.04 -29.03 11.29
C ARG A 52 37.07 -29.80 10.40
N ALA A 53 36.74 -31.04 10.75
CA ALA A 53 35.78 -31.84 9.99
C ALA A 53 34.39 -31.18 10.00
N ARG A 54 33.87 -30.79 11.18
CA ARG A 54 32.58 -30.08 11.29
C ARG A 54 32.56 -28.80 10.45
N LEU A 55 33.59 -27.96 10.58
CA LEU A 55 33.68 -26.73 9.81
C LEU A 55 33.72 -27.01 8.30
N GLN A 56 34.48 -28.02 7.87
CA GLN A 56 34.53 -28.41 6.47
C GLN A 56 33.15 -28.80 5.94
N PHE A 57 32.40 -29.65 6.65
CA PHE A 57 31.04 -30.03 6.24
C PHE A 57 30.11 -28.82 6.17
N ARG A 58 30.18 -27.91 7.13
CA ARG A 58 29.36 -26.68 7.12
C ARG A 58 29.72 -25.76 5.96
N ILE A 59 30.99 -25.57 5.66
CA ILE A 59 31.43 -24.78 4.50
C ILE A 59 30.95 -25.41 3.20
N VAL A 60 31.10 -26.73 3.04
CA VAL A 60 30.61 -27.45 1.85
C VAL A 60 29.11 -27.24 1.70
N ARG A 61 28.34 -27.39 2.79
CA ARG A 61 26.90 -27.16 2.78
C ARG A 61 26.54 -25.73 2.36
N VAL A 62 27.22 -24.72 2.88
CA VAL A 62 27.00 -23.31 2.49
C VAL A 62 27.32 -23.09 1.01
N LEU A 63 28.38 -23.70 0.49
CA LEU A 63 28.74 -23.61 -0.93
C LEU A 63 27.68 -24.28 -1.83
N GLU A 64 27.17 -25.45 -1.44
CA GLU A 64 26.07 -26.12 -2.14
C GLU A 64 24.80 -25.24 -2.18
N MET A 65 24.46 -24.60 -1.06
CA MET A 65 23.31 -23.70 -0.99
C MET A 65 23.48 -22.48 -1.89
N LEU A 66 24.68 -21.89 -1.91
CA LEU A 66 25.00 -20.77 -2.79
C LEU A 66 24.96 -21.17 -4.27
N GLU A 67 25.48 -22.35 -4.63
CA GLU A 67 25.41 -22.88 -5.98
C GLU A 67 23.95 -23.06 -6.44
N ALA A 68 23.09 -23.62 -5.58
CA ALA A 68 21.66 -23.78 -5.87
C ALA A 68 20.96 -22.44 -6.10
N LEU A 69 21.24 -21.41 -5.29
CA LEU A 69 20.66 -20.08 -5.46
C LEU A 69 21.15 -19.39 -6.74
N VAL A 70 22.44 -19.48 -7.04
CA VAL A 70 23.03 -18.86 -8.24
C VAL A 70 22.57 -19.55 -9.51
N SER A 71 22.48 -20.88 -9.51
CA SER A 71 22.02 -21.65 -10.68
C SER A 71 20.57 -21.33 -11.05
N GLU A 72 19.64 -21.38 -10.10
CA GLU A 72 18.24 -21.01 -10.33
C GLU A 72 18.09 -19.54 -10.77
N SER A 73 18.82 -18.61 -10.11
CA SER A 73 18.80 -17.19 -10.50
C SER A 73 19.27 -17.00 -11.95
N SER A 74 20.31 -17.72 -12.37
CA SER A 74 20.82 -17.62 -13.75
C SER A 74 19.79 -18.14 -14.76
N VAL A 75 19.11 -19.26 -14.47
CA VAL A 75 18.06 -19.81 -15.33
C VAL A 75 16.88 -18.85 -15.44
N ALA A 76 16.40 -18.32 -14.32
CA ALA A 76 15.30 -17.35 -14.28
C ALA A 76 15.65 -16.05 -15.04
N GLU A 77 16.86 -15.52 -14.85
CA GLU A 77 17.34 -14.34 -15.57
C GLU A 77 17.41 -14.57 -17.08
N GLU A 78 17.91 -15.72 -17.51
CA GLU A 78 17.95 -16.04 -18.93
C GLU A 78 16.54 -16.21 -19.54
N GLN A 79 15.59 -16.80 -18.81
CA GLN A 79 14.21 -16.91 -19.24
C GLN A 79 13.58 -15.53 -19.43
N LEU A 80 13.66 -14.66 -18.42
CA LEU A 80 13.19 -13.28 -18.50
C LEU A 80 13.87 -12.49 -19.62
N ARG A 81 15.16 -12.73 -19.86
CA ARG A 81 15.90 -12.13 -20.97
C ARG A 81 15.33 -12.56 -22.32
N ARG A 82 15.08 -13.85 -22.51
CA ARG A 82 14.49 -14.40 -23.75
C ARG A 82 13.09 -13.84 -23.99
N GLU A 83 12.25 -13.78 -22.96
CA GLU A 83 10.90 -13.18 -23.05
C GLU A 83 10.96 -11.71 -23.42
N ARG A 84 11.83 -10.94 -22.75
CA ARG A 84 12.04 -9.52 -23.06
C ARG A 84 12.52 -9.32 -24.50
N ASP A 85 13.43 -10.15 -24.99
CA ASP A 85 13.94 -10.05 -26.37
C ASP A 85 12.86 -10.44 -27.40
N SER A 86 12.03 -11.44 -27.10
CA SER A 86 10.86 -11.80 -27.92
C SER A 86 9.85 -10.66 -28.01
N LEU A 87 9.46 -10.10 -26.86
CA LEU A 87 8.50 -8.99 -26.78
C LEU A 87 9.05 -7.73 -27.48
N ARG A 88 10.35 -7.44 -27.33
CA ARG A 88 10.99 -6.34 -28.08
C ARG A 88 10.90 -6.58 -29.58
N GLY A 89 11.20 -7.79 -30.05
CA GLY A 89 11.08 -8.15 -31.47
C GLY A 89 9.64 -8.05 -31.99
N GLU A 90 8.65 -8.44 -31.19
CA GLU A 90 7.23 -8.27 -31.53
C GLU A 90 6.82 -6.79 -31.60
N LEU A 91 7.24 -5.98 -30.63
CA LEU A 91 7.00 -4.54 -30.64
C LEU A 91 7.66 -3.86 -31.85
N GLU A 92 8.88 -4.26 -32.21
CA GLU A 92 9.56 -3.75 -33.40
C GLU A 92 8.82 -4.14 -34.68
N ARG A 93 8.33 -5.38 -34.79
CA ARG A 93 7.49 -5.82 -35.93
C ARG A 93 6.18 -5.06 -36.00
N LEU A 94 5.48 -4.87 -34.88
CA LEU A 94 4.25 -4.09 -34.81
C LEU A 94 4.50 -2.63 -35.18
N ARG A 95 5.62 -2.05 -34.71
CA ARG A 95 6.02 -0.69 -35.06
C ARG A 95 6.41 -0.55 -36.53
N ALA A 96 7.07 -1.56 -37.11
CA ALA A 96 7.40 -1.59 -38.52
C ALA A 96 6.15 -1.81 -39.41
N ALA A 97 5.19 -2.63 -38.95
CA ALA A 97 3.91 -2.81 -39.61
C ALA A 97 3.00 -1.56 -39.48
N ALA A 98 3.16 -0.79 -38.39
CA ALA A 98 2.49 0.49 -38.19
C ALA A 98 3.22 1.68 -38.83
N ALA A 99 4.50 1.52 -39.22
CA ALA A 99 5.19 2.48 -40.05
C ALA A 99 4.55 2.47 -41.45
N PRO A 100 4.38 3.63 -42.12
CA PRO A 100 3.59 3.72 -43.33
C PRO A 100 4.36 3.13 -44.52
N SER A 101 4.33 1.80 -44.66
CA SER A 101 4.51 1.20 -45.98
C SER A 101 3.25 1.49 -46.77
N SER A 102 3.28 2.57 -47.55
CA SER A 102 2.49 2.75 -48.78
C SER A 102 1.16 1.98 -48.82
N ALA A 103 0.23 2.30 -47.93
CA ALA A 103 -1.14 1.81 -48.03
C ALA A 103 -1.97 2.94 -48.66
N PRO A 104 -2.63 2.71 -49.80
CA PRO A 104 -3.50 3.70 -50.40
C PRO A 104 -4.58 3.98 -49.35
N GLN A 105 -4.64 5.23 -48.91
CA GLN A 105 -5.83 5.88 -48.35
C GLN A 105 -6.91 4.86 -47.97
N LEU A 106 -6.80 4.23 -46.80
CA LEU A 106 -7.97 3.61 -46.21
C LEU A 106 -8.93 4.78 -46.02
N SER A 107 -9.86 4.88 -46.95
CA SER A 107 -10.97 5.82 -46.96
C SER A 107 -11.85 5.49 -45.76
N LEU A 108 -11.34 5.80 -44.59
CA LEU A 108 -12.10 6.06 -43.40
C LEU A 108 -12.85 7.34 -43.78
N GLY A 109 -14.16 7.20 -44.03
CA GLY A 109 -15.01 8.19 -44.68
C GLY A 109 -14.90 9.62 -44.13
N PRO A 110 -15.58 10.60 -44.75
CA PRO A 110 -15.26 12.04 -44.68
C PRO A 110 -15.13 12.68 -43.28
N ASP A 111 -15.51 11.98 -42.21
CA ASP A 111 -15.46 12.40 -40.80
C ASP A 111 -14.34 11.75 -39.95
N LYS A 112 -13.40 11.00 -40.54
CA LYS A 112 -12.34 10.32 -39.76
C LYS A 112 -10.99 11.00 -39.95
N MET A 113 -10.61 11.83 -38.97
CA MET A 113 -9.27 12.43 -38.86
C MET A 113 -8.19 11.35 -38.70
N VAL A 114 -7.08 11.52 -39.42
CA VAL A 114 -5.82 10.80 -39.16
C VAL A 114 -5.32 11.21 -37.77
N ILE A 115 -5.34 10.28 -36.81
CA ILE A 115 -4.93 10.55 -35.43
C ILE A 115 -3.42 10.33 -35.31
N ASP A 116 -2.65 11.42 -35.21
CA ASP A 116 -1.25 11.33 -34.83
C ASP A 116 -1.14 10.98 -33.34
N LEU A 117 -0.57 9.81 -33.03
CA LEU A 117 -0.37 9.35 -31.66
C LEU A 117 0.76 10.11 -30.93
N THR A 118 1.53 10.92 -31.66
CA THR A 118 2.70 11.68 -31.17
C THR A 118 2.38 13.14 -30.84
N ASP A 119 1.19 13.63 -31.21
CA ASP A 119 0.82 15.04 -31.02
C ASP A 119 0.60 15.37 -29.52
N PRO A 120 1.36 16.32 -28.94
CA PRO A 120 1.16 16.76 -27.56
C PRO A 120 -0.19 17.44 -27.31
N ASN A 121 -0.82 18.02 -28.34
CA ASN A 121 -2.13 18.66 -28.25
C ASN A 121 -3.30 17.69 -28.50
N ARG A 122 -3.02 16.41 -28.74
CA ARG A 122 -4.06 15.39 -28.92
C ARG A 122 -4.93 15.32 -27.66
N PRO A 123 -6.27 15.40 -27.76
CA PRO A 123 -7.14 15.22 -26.61
C PRO A 123 -6.95 13.82 -26.02
N ARG A 124 -6.42 13.75 -24.80
CA ARG A 124 -6.10 12.50 -24.09
C ARG A 124 -7.22 12.02 -23.19
N PHE A 125 -8.15 12.90 -22.87
CA PHE A 125 -9.24 12.65 -21.95
C PHE A 125 -10.59 12.67 -22.68
N THR A 126 -11.48 11.83 -22.21
CA THR A 126 -12.89 11.79 -22.58
C THR A 126 -13.64 12.92 -21.89
N LEU A 127 -14.80 13.31 -22.45
CA LEU A 127 -15.68 14.30 -21.82
C LEU A 127 -16.20 13.85 -20.45
N GLN A 128 -16.32 12.54 -20.22
CA GLN A 128 -16.77 11.99 -18.95
C GLN A 128 -15.73 12.24 -17.85
N GLU A 129 -14.46 11.93 -18.10
CA GLU A 129 -13.38 12.19 -17.15
C GLU A 129 -13.28 13.67 -16.79
N LEU A 130 -13.41 14.55 -17.79
CA LEU A 130 -13.40 15.99 -17.54
C LEU A 130 -14.60 16.44 -16.68
N ARG A 131 -15.78 15.86 -16.92
CA ARG A 131 -16.98 16.12 -16.11
C ARG A 131 -16.77 15.66 -14.67
N ASP A 132 -16.22 14.46 -14.48
CA ASP A 132 -16.00 13.89 -13.15
C ASP A 132 -15.02 14.75 -12.33
N VAL A 133 -13.89 15.15 -12.94
CA VAL A 133 -12.90 16.06 -12.31
C VAL A 133 -13.51 17.43 -11.99
N LEU A 134 -14.37 17.95 -12.88
CA LEU A 134 -15.07 19.22 -12.63
C LEU A 134 -16.05 19.11 -11.46
N GLN A 135 -16.79 18.01 -11.37
CA GLN A 135 -17.72 17.77 -10.28
C GLN A 135 -17.00 17.62 -8.95
N GLU A 136 -15.92 16.83 -8.91
CA GLU A 136 -15.09 16.66 -7.71
C GLU A 136 -14.52 17.99 -7.24
N ARG A 137 -13.97 18.80 -8.16
CA ARG A 137 -13.46 20.15 -7.85
C ARG A 137 -14.55 21.04 -7.25
N ASN A 138 -15.76 21.00 -7.80
CA ASN A 138 -16.87 21.81 -7.29
C ASN A 138 -17.31 21.35 -5.90
N GLN A 139 -17.31 20.03 -5.64
CA GLN A 139 -17.63 19.46 -4.34
C GLN A 139 -16.59 19.86 -3.29
N LEU A 140 -15.30 19.74 -3.61
CA LEU A 140 -14.21 20.17 -2.73
C LEU A 140 -14.26 21.68 -2.46
N LYS A 141 -14.60 22.48 -3.48
CA LYS A 141 -14.78 23.93 -3.32
C LYS A 141 -15.93 24.26 -2.37
N ALA A 142 -17.05 23.54 -2.44
CA ALA A 142 -18.17 23.72 -1.52
C ALA A 142 -17.79 23.35 -0.08
N GLN A 143 -17.11 22.21 0.12
CA GLN A 143 -16.61 21.80 1.45
C GLN A 143 -15.63 22.82 2.02
N LEU A 144 -14.72 23.34 1.18
CA LEU A 144 -13.77 24.37 1.60
C LEU A 144 -14.47 25.65 2.06
N LEU A 145 -15.53 26.07 1.36
CA LEU A 145 -16.32 27.24 1.76
C LEU A 145 -16.98 27.03 3.13
N VAL A 146 -17.60 25.86 3.36
CA VAL A 146 -18.21 25.52 4.65
C VAL A 146 -17.18 25.56 5.79
N VAL A 147 -16.03 24.91 5.61
CA VAL A 147 -14.97 24.90 6.62
C VAL A 147 -14.42 26.31 6.86
N GLN A 148 -14.28 27.12 5.81
CA GLN A 148 -13.86 28.52 5.96
C GLN A 148 -14.89 29.34 6.74
N GLU A 149 -16.19 29.16 6.49
CA GLU A 149 -17.27 29.80 7.24
C GLU A 149 -17.25 29.40 8.73
N GLU A 150 -17.09 28.11 9.01
CA GLU A 150 -16.97 27.60 10.39
C GLU A 150 -15.76 28.22 11.10
N LEU A 151 -14.59 28.21 10.47
CA LEU A 151 -13.38 28.84 11.01
C LEU A 151 -13.57 30.34 11.26
N GLN A 152 -14.29 31.05 10.39
CA GLN A 152 -14.63 32.46 10.61
C GLN A 152 -15.58 32.63 11.81
N CYS A 153 -16.54 31.74 12.00
CA CYS A 153 -17.44 31.75 13.16
C CYS A 153 -16.68 31.55 14.48
N TYR A 154 -15.70 30.63 14.51
CA TYR A 154 -14.82 30.45 15.67
C TYR A 154 -13.97 31.68 15.95
N LYS A 155 -13.33 32.26 14.92
CA LYS A 155 -12.51 33.49 15.07
C LYS A 155 -13.33 34.70 15.55
N ARG A 156 -14.60 34.79 15.16
CA ARG A 156 -15.52 35.85 15.58
C ARG A 156 -16.20 35.58 16.94
N GLY A 157 -15.90 34.45 17.60
CA GLY A 157 -16.48 34.09 18.89
C GLY A 157 -17.97 33.72 18.84
N ILE A 158 -18.53 33.47 17.65
CA ILE A 158 -19.94 33.13 17.46
C ILE A 158 -20.22 31.67 17.89
N ILE A 159 -19.21 30.81 17.79
CA ILE A 159 -19.25 29.41 18.24
C ILE A 159 -18.18 29.26 19.34
N SER A 160 -18.41 29.85 20.51
CA SER A 160 -17.65 29.51 21.71
C SER A 160 -18.26 28.24 22.33
N GLN A 161 -17.45 27.19 22.45
CA GLN A 161 -17.66 25.98 23.26
C GLN A 161 -19.11 25.47 23.42
N ARG A 162 -19.58 24.64 22.47
CA ARG A 162 -20.73 23.74 22.73
C ARG A 162 -20.33 22.44 23.44
N LYS A 163 -19.15 22.39 24.07
CA LYS A 163 -18.59 21.19 24.70
C LYS A 163 -18.56 21.22 26.24
N ASP A 164 -18.78 22.38 26.87
CA ASP A 164 -18.67 22.54 28.32
C ASP A 164 -20.04 22.55 29.05
N GLN A 165 -21.11 22.04 28.43
CA GLN A 165 -22.43 21.87 29.08
C GLN A 165 -23.03 20.47 28.89
N SER A 166 -22.22 19.42 29.01
CA SER A 166 -22.73 18.04 29.08
C SER A 166 -22.22 17.21 30.25
N GLU A 167 -21.50 17.79 31.23
CA GLU A 167 -20.92 17.00 32.34
C GLU A 167 -21.35 17.43 33.76
N GLU A 168 -22.25 18.41 33.94
CA GLU A 168 -22.58 18.93 35.28
C GLU A 168 -24.09 18.83 35.65
N LEU A 169 -24.75 17.72 35.29
CA LEU A 169 -26.15 17.47 35.70
C LEU A 169 -26.48 15.97 35.81
N GLU A 170 -25.57 15.15 36.34
CA GLU A 170 -25.89 13.77 36.77
C GLU A 170 -25.49 13.53 38.23
N LYS A 171 -25.90 14.43 39.11
CA LYS A 171 -25.99 14.14 40.55
C LYS A 171 -26.97 15.12 41.18
N GLU A 172 -28.24 14.72 41.24
CA GLU A 172 -29.14 14.88 42.40
C GLU A 172 -30.62 14.64 42.03
N THR A 173 -31.30 13.86 42.88
CA THR A 173 -32.76 13.62 42.98
C THR A 173 -33.40 12.75 41.87
N SER A 174 -33.74 11.47 42.04
CA SER A 174 -34.77 10.87 42.93
C SER A 174 -36.09 11.64 43.00
N GLY A 175 -37.14 11.17 42.29
CA GLY A 175 -38.52 11.53 42.58
C GLY A 175 -39.52 11.51 41.41
N ASN A 176 -40.25 10.40 41.27
CA ASN A 176 -41.66 10.23 40.83
C ASN A 176 -42.32 11.07 39.70
N SER A 177 -43.03 10.29 38.86
CA SER A 177 -44.43 10.45 38.41
C SER A 177 -44.77 10.98 37.00
N ALA A 178 -45.41 10.08 36.25
CA ALA A 178 -46.61 10.24 35.43
C ALA A 178 -46.75 11.44 34.47
N GLY A 179 -46.63 11.13 33.17
CA GLY A 179 -47.60 11.43 32.12
C GLY A 179 -48.01 12.88 31.84
N SER A 180 -47.66 13.40 30.66
CA SER A 180 -48.63 13.97 29.71
C SER A 180 -47.95 14.33 28.38
N SER A 181 -48.75 14.22 27.34
CA SER A 181 -48.50 14.41 25.92
C SER A 181 -48.02 15.82 25.52
N LYS A 182 -47.23 15.81 24.42
CA LYS A 182 -47.39 16.67 23.22
C LYS A 182 -46.67 18.01 23.14
N ASP A 183 -45.79 18.04 22.13
CA ASP A 183 -45.36 19.17 21.29
C ASP A 183 -44.36 20.18 21.87
N SER A 184 -43.07 19.82 21.83
CA SER A 184 -41.99 20.79 21.78
C SER A 184 -41.38 20.77 20.38
N GLU A 185 -41.91 21.60 19.48
CA GLU A 185 -41.21 21.93 18.23
C GLU A 185 -39.84 22.55 18.57
N GLU A 186 -38.78 21.75 18.50
CA GLU A 186 -37.41 22.26 18.40
C GLU A 186 -37.27 23.00 17.06
N LYS A 187 -37.67 24.27 17.04
CA LYS A 187 -37.51 25.15 15.88
C LYS A 187 -36.04 25.50 15.77
N THR A 188 -35.32 24.71 14.98
CA THR A 188 -34.00 25.05 14.47
C THR A 188 -34.03 26.46 13.89
N ILE A 189 -32.91 27.18 14.03
CA ILE A 189 -32.77 28.60 13.66
C ILE A 189 -33.19 28.83 12.19
N ILE A 190 -32.96 27.82 11.34
CA ILE A 190 -33.40 27.76 9.95
C ILE A 190 -34.93 27.87 9.83
N LYS A 191 -35.70 27.13 10.63
CA LYS A 191 -37.18 27.16 10.62
C LYS A 191 -37.74 28.53 11.04
N ARG A 192 -37.02 29.31 11.87
CA ARG A 192 -37.37 30.70 12.19
C ARG A 192 -37.10 31.67 11.03
N LEU A 193 -35.96 31.54 10.34
CA LEU A 193 -35.59 32.39 9.19
C LEU A 193 -36.59 32.30 8.03
N PHE A 194 -37.17 31.12 7.79
CA PHE A 194 -38.14 30.92 6.71
C PHE A 194 -39.61 31.17 7.12
N SER A 195 -39.89 31.41 8.40
CA SER A 195 -41.26 31.66 8.88
C SER A 195 -41.82 33.04 8.50
N PHE A 196 -40.96 33.95 8.01
CA PHE A 196 -41.36 35.31 7.62
C PHE A 196 -42.02 35.45 6.24
N LYS A 197 -42.11 34.37 5.45
CA LYS A 197 -42.60 34.47 4.06
C LYS A 197 -43.92 33.75 3.80
N HIS A 198 -44.92 33.98 4.65
CA HIS A 198 -46.33 33.76 4.29
C HIS A 198 -47.20 34.86 4.88
N GLY A 199 -47.45 35.89 4.08
CA GLY A 199 -48.36 36.99 4.41
C GLY A 199 -48.57 37.86 3.18
N LYS A 200 -49.61 37.50 2.41
CA LYS A 200 -50.36 38.23 1.36
C LYS A 200 -49.61 39.27 0.52
#